data_AF-A0A2T2V982-F1
#
_entry.id   AF-A0A2T2V982-F1
#
_cell.length_a   1.000
_cell.length_b   1.000
_cell.length_c   1.000
_cell.angle_alpha   90.00
_cell.angle_beta   90.00
_cell.angle_gamma   90.00
#
_symmetry.space_group_name_H-M   'P 1'
#
loop_
_entity.id
_entity.type
_entity.pdbx_description
1 polymer ?
#
loop_
_entity_poly.entity_id
_entity_poly.type
_entity_poly.pdbx_seq_one_letter_code
_entity_poly.pdbx_strand_id
1 'polypeptide(L)'
;MLSTKVYDYIVIGSGFGVSVSAMLLAEKGYSVLVIEKGKRYDNKDFPRTNWHLGKFLWAPFAGLFGIMKLTFFRDVFVMSGVGVGGGSLVYANTHMVPPDRFFENGPWAKFGNWKDALMPFYDKARFMLGTERNKTYDQEDRLLKEVAEDFGKAESFESVDVGVYFGDRHHETDPYFNGLGPERQGCVECAGCMVGCRYNAKNTLDKNYLYFAQEYGADVIAEREVNKIEYKDGEYYVHTKSSTSWLSKKRKIVRAKGLVVAGGVLGTMDL
;
A
#
# COMPACT_ATOMS: atom_id res chain seq x y z
N MET A 1 19.26 0.76 21.74
CA MET A 1 20.07 -0.48 21.67
C MET A 1 20.35 -0.79 20.20
N LEU A 2 21.61 -1.08 19.86
CA LEU A 2 22.02 -1.41 18.49
C LEU A 2 21.65 -2.88 18.19
N SER A 3 21.07 -3.14 17.02
CA SER A 3 20.84 -4.52 16.55
C SER A 3 22.18 -5.20 16.24
N THR A 4 22.33 -6.47 16.62
CA THR A 4 23.50 -7.29 16.29
C THR A 4 23.48 -7.79 14.85
N LYS A 5 22.28 -7.99 14.27
CA LYS A 5 22.09 -8.36 12.86
C LYS A 5 22.27 -7.15 11.95
N VAL A 6 23.09 -7.31 10.90
CA VAL A 6 23.22 -6.38 9.78
C VAL A 6 22.47 -6.99 8.59
N TYR A 7 21.55 -6.24 8.01
CA TYR A 7 20.78 -6.67 6.85
C TYR A 7 21.50 -6.33 5.55
N ASP A 8 21.23 -7.06 4.48
CA ASP A 8 21.67 -6.63 3.16
C ASP A 8 20.88 -5.40 2.73
N TYR A 9 19.57 -5.36 2.98
CA TYR A 9 18.72 -4.21 2.70
C TYR A 9 17.75 -3.88 3.83
N ILE A 10 17.62 -2.59 4.14
CA ILE A 10 16.46 -2.05 4.84
C ILE A 10 15.56 -1.33 3.84
N VAL A 11 14.25 -1.56 3.94
CA VAL A 11 13.22 -0.87 3.15
C VAL A 11 12.29 -0.12 4.11
N ILE A 12 12.14 1.19 3.91
CA ILE A 12 11.38 2.06 4.82
C ILE A 12 9.95 2.28 4.28
N GLY A 13 8.95 1.95 5.11
CA GLY A 13 7.53 1.95 4.78
C GLY A 13 7.03 0.54 4.45
N SER A 14 5.77 0.41 4.03
CA SER A 14 5.20 -0.86 3.55
C SER A 14 4.15 -0.68 2.45
N GLY A 15 4.16 0.47 1.76
CA GLY A 15 3.28 0.75 0.62
C GLY A 15 3.77 0.13 -0.71
N PHE A 16 3.14 0.50 -1.82
CA PHE A 16 3.33 -0.13 -3.14
C PHE A 16 4.80 -0.26 -3.58
N GLY A 17 5.58 0.83 -3.55
CA GLY A 17 6.99 0.77 -3.95
C GLY A 17 7.86 -0.08 -3.02
N VAL A 18 7.53 -0.09 -1.71
CA VAL A 18 8.25 -0.87 -0.70
C VAL A 18 7.98 -2.35 -0.87
N SER A 19 6.71 -2.74 -0.96
CA SER A 19 6.33 -4.15 -0.99
C SER A 19 6.92 -4.86 -2.20
N VAL A 20 6.93 -4.21 -3.36
CA VAL A 20 7.59 -4.71 -4.57
C VAL A 20 9.09 -4.88 -4.34
N SER A 21 9.76 -3.83 -3.84
CA SER A 21 11.21 -3.87 -3.59
C SER A 21 11.60 -4.95 -2.59
N ALA A 22 10.85 -5.06 -1.49
CA ALA A 22 11.09 -6.05 -0.44
C ALA A 22 10.92 -7.48 -0.96
N MET A 23 9.86 -7.75 -1.73
CA MET A 23 9.62 -9.06 -2.33
C MET A 23 10.74 -9.47 -3.29
N LEU A 24 11.10 -8.59 -4.23
CA LEU A 24 12.12 -8.89 -5.24
C LEU A 24 13.52 -9.05 -4.65
N LEU A 25 13.84 -8.32 -3.58
CA LEU A 25 15.10 -8.48 -2.85
C LEU A 25 15.13 -9.80 -2.07
N ALA A 26 14.04 -10.13 -1.37
CA ALA A 26 13.93 -11.38 -0.61
C ALA A 26 13.92 -12.61 -1.53
N GLU A 27 13.24 -12.54 -2.67
CA GLU A 27 13.22 -13.59 -3.70
C GLU A 27 14.64 -13.93 -4.19
N LYS A 28 15.53 -12.94 -4.26
CA LYS A 28 16.94 -13.12 -4.62
C LYS A 28 17.82 -13.66 -3.49
N GLY A 29 17.25 -13.93 -2.31
CA GLY A 29 17.95 -14.46 -1.14
C GLY A 29 18.65 -13.41 -0.28
N TYR A 30 18.40 -12.11 -0.50
CA TYR A 30 18.95 -11.08 0.37
C TYR A 30 18.24 -11.06 1.72
N SER A 31 18.98 -10.76 2.80
CA SER A 31 18.36 -10.46 4.09
C SER A 31 17.72 -9.07 4.06
N VAL A 32 16.38 -9.01 4.14
CA VAL A 32 15.60 -7.78 4.03
C VAL A 32 14.88 -7.46 5.33
N LEU A 33 14.93 -6.19 5.75
CA LEU A 33 14.10 -5.65 6.82
C LEU A 33 13.19 -4.53 6.31
N VAL A 34 11.88 -4.73 6.41
CA VAL A 34 10.85 -3.72 6.17
C VAL A 34 10.46 -3.07 7.50
N ILE A 35 10.42 -1.73 7.52
CA ILE A 35 10.09 -0.95 8.74
C ILE A 35 8.83 -0.12 8.48
N GLU A 36 7.74 -0.44 9.19
CA GLU A 36 6.46 0.24 9.07
C GLU A 36 6.08 0.96 10.37
N LYS A 37 5.64 2.21 10.26
CA LYS A 37 5.22 3.03 11.41
C LYS A 37 3.84 2.64 11.94
N GLY A 38 2.96 2.14 11.10
CA GLY A 38 1.62 1.69 11.45
C GLY A 38 1.59 0.28 12.05
N LYS A 39 0.38 -0.16 12.42
CA LYS A 39 0.12 -1.50 12.96
C LYS A 39 -0.07 -2.53 11.84
N ARG A 40 -0.07 -3.80 12.23
CA ARG A 40 -0.73 -4.87 11.47
C ARG A 40 -2.22 -4.85 11.81
N TYR A 41 -3.07 -5.03 10.81
CA TYR A 41 -4.51 -5.03 10.96
C TYR A 41 -5.08 -6.33 10.41
N ASP A 42 -5.90 -7.01 11.19
CA ASP A 42 -6.76 -8.08 10.72
C ASP A 42 -8.09 -7.51 10.21
N ASN A 43 -8.86 -8.31 9.48
CA ASN A 43 -10.16 -7.92 8.95
C ASN A 43 -11.12 -7.37 10.04
N LYS A 44 -11.03 -7.86 11.29
CA LYS A 44 -11.83 -7.43 12.45
C LYS A 44 -11.43 -6.05 13.02
N ASP A 45 -10.22 -5.60 12.70
CA ASP A 45 -9.70 -4.34 13.23
C ASP A 45 -10.27 -3.13 12.48
N PHE A 46 -10.63 -3.31 11.21
CA PHE A 46 -11.23 -2.25 10.40
C PHE A 46 -12.63 -1.85 10.91
N PRO A 47 -12.95 -0.54 10.93
CA PRO A 47 -14.24 -0.06 11.38
C PRO A 47 -15.34 -0.28 10.34
N ARG A 48 -16.61 -0.28 10.80
CA ARG A 48 -17.77 -0.27 9.90
C ARG A 48 -17.95 1.08 9.20
N THR A 49 -17.61 2.18 9.88
CA THR A 49 -17.77 3.56 9.41
C THR A 49 -16.57 4.40 9.80
N ASN A 50 -16.35 5.51 9.09
CA ASN A 50 -15.29 6.47 9.41
C ASN A 50 -15.50 7.22 10.74
N TRP A 51 -16.70 7.16 11.33
CA TRP A 51 -17.02 7.74 12.65
C TRP A 51 -16.36 7.01 13.82
N HIS A 52 -15.88 5.79 13.63
CA HIS A 52 -15.06 5.09 14.62
C HIS A 52 -13.61 5.60 14.59
N LEU A 53 -13.42 6.83 15.04
CA LEU A 53 -12.17 7.59 14.89
C LEU A 53 -10.92 6.83 15.38
N GLY A 54 -11.01 6.07 16.48
CA GLY A 54 -9.87 5.30 17.00
C GLY A 54 -9.38 4.17 16.08
N LYS A 55 -10.30 3.60 15.27
CA LYS A 55 -10.00 2.55 14.28
C LYS A 55 -9.78 3.13 12.88
N PHE A 56 -10.31 4.32 12.59
CA PHE A 56 -10.19 4.96 11.30
C PHE A 56 -8.97 5.88 11.20
N LEU A 57 -8.79 6.82 12.14
CA LEU A 57 -7.75 7.84 12.08
C LEU A 57 -6.43 7.38 12.73
N TRP A 58 -5.32 7.69 12.07
CA TRP A 58 -3.98 7.60 12.60
C TRP A 58 -3.56 8.96 13.18
N ALA A 59 -3.69 9.10 14.50
CA ALA A 59 -3.22 10.24 15.27
C ALA A 59 -2.63 9.77 16.61
N PRO A 60 -1.37 9.28 16.63
CA PRO A 60 -0.74 8.74 17.83
C PRO A 60 -0.71 9.69 19.04
N PHE A 61 -0.66 11.01 18.79
CA PHE A 61 -0.72 12.02 19.84
C PHE A 61 -2.09 12.08 20.56
N ALA A 62 -3.14 11.58 19.92
CA ALA A 62 -4.49 11.49 20.48
C ALA A 62 -4.87 10.03 20.83
N GLY A 63 -3.92 9.10 20.80
CA GLY A 63 -4.16 7.67 21.04
C GLY A 63 -4.97 6.98 19.94
N LEU A 64 -5.10 7.58 18.75
CA LEU A 64 -5.81 7.00 17.61
C LEU A 64 -4.82 6.25 16.71
N PHE A 65 -5.08 4.97 16.46
CA PHE A 65 -4.17 4.07 15.73
C PHE A 65 -4.89 3.35 14.58
N GLY A 66 -5.74 4.08 13.87
CA GLY A 66 -6.41 3.62 12.66
C GLY A 66 -5.53 3.69 11.41
N ILE A 67 -6.12 3.44 10.25
CA ILE A 67 -5.38 3.31 8.98
C ILE A 67 -5.27 4.60 8.15
N MET A 68 -6.06 5.62 8.45
CA MET A 68 -6.13 6.88 7.69
C MET A 68 -5.38 8.00 8.40
N LYS A 69 -4.30 8.52 7.82
CA LYS A 69 -3.61 9.73 8.28
C LYS A 69 -4.01 10.91 7.41
N LEU A 70 -4.47 11.98 8.06
CA LEU A 70 -4.65 13.30 7.44
C LEU A 70 -3.45 14.19 7.78
N THR A 71 -2.82 14.77 6.77
CA THR A 71 -1.74 15.75 6.93
C THR A 71 -2.21 17.09 6.37
N PHE A 72 -2.31 18.10 7.23
CA PHE A 72 -2.82 19.41 6.86
C PHE A 72 -1.67 20.37 6.53
N PHE A 73 -1.78 21.02 5.37
CA PHE A 73 -0.98 22.18 4.97
C PHE A 73 -1.89 23.42 4.98
N ARG A 74 -1.33 24.58 4.62
CA ARG A 74 -2.06 25.85 4.61
C ARG A 74 -3.34 25.80 3.75
N ASP A 75 -3.22 25.27 2.53
CA ASP A 75 -4.29 25.33 1.52
C ASP A 75 -4.79 23.95 1.06
N VAL A 76 -4.13 22.87 1.50
CA VAL A 76 -4.43 21.50 1.07
C VAL A 76 -4.23 20.54 2.24
N PHE A 77 -4.97 19.43 2.26
CA PHE A 77 -4.67 18.30 3.12
C PHE A 77 -4.43 17.05 2.28
N VAL A 78 -3.56 16.17 2.77
CA VAL A 78 -3.17 14.93 2.11
C VAL A 78 -3.65 13.76 2.95
N MET A 79 -4.40 12.85 2.32
CA MET A 79 -4.78 11.58 2.90
C MET A 79 -3.73 10.52 2.59
N SER A 80 -3.36 9.71 3.59
CA SER A 80 -2.38 8.64 3.41
C SER A 80 -2.72 7.44 4.28
N GLY A 81 -2.42 6.24 3.79
CA GLY A 81 -2.57 5.01 4.56
C GLY A 81 -1.40 4.78 5.51
N VAL A 82 -1.68 4.28 6.72
CA VAL A 82 -0.69 3.92 7.73
C VAL A 82 -1.01 2.52 8.26
N GLY A 83 -0.02 1.63 8.25
CA GLY A 83 -0.20 0.21 8.56
C GLY A 83 0.62 -0.66 7.64
N VAL A 84 0.78 -1.94 7.98
CA VAL A 84 1.44 -2.91 7.08
C VAL A 84 0.59 -3.06 5.81
N GLY A 85 1.12 -2.59 4.68
CA GLY A 85 0.42 -2.42 3.41
C GLY A 85 0.16 -0.95 3.03
N GLY A 86 0.37 -0.01 3.97
CA GLY A 86 0.30 1.43 3.75
C GLY A 86 -0.98 1.89 3.06
N GLY A 87 -0.82 2.61 1.94
CA GLY A 87 -1.94 3.15 1.16
C GLY A 87 -2.93 2.11 0.66
N SER A 88 -2.52 0.85 0.46
CA SER A 88 -3.44 -0.19 -0.04
C SER A 88 -4.56 -0.48 0.96
N LEU A 89 -4.36 -0.24 2.26
CA LEU A 89 -5.38 -0.44 3.28
C LEU A 89 -6.57 0.52 3.09
N VAL A 90 -6.32 1.75 2.64
CA VAL A 90 -7.32 2.85 2.58
C VAL A 90 -7.70 3.31 1.18
N TYR A 91 -6.96 2.98 0.12
CA TYR A 91 -7.31 3.43 -1.22
C TYR A 91 -8.61 2.78 -1.74
N ALA A 92 -9.22 3.38 -2.76
CA ALA A 92 -10.43 2.87 -3.40
C ALA A 92 -10.19 1.76 -4.44
N ASN A 93 -8.99 1.15 -4.44
CA ASN A 93 -8.66 -0.04 -5.23
C ASN A 93 -8.89 0.05 -6.74
N THR A 94 -8.96 1.24 -7.31
CA THR A 94 -9.05 1.46 -8.76
C THR A 94 -7.68 1.38 -9.42
N HIS A 95 -7.58 0.59 -10.48
CA HIS A 95 -6.36 0.42 -11.26
C HIS A 95 -6.55 1.05 -12.64
N MET A 96 -5.72 2.04 -12.95
CA MET A 96 -5.74 2.72 -14.25
C MET A 96 -4.35 2.73 -14.85
N VAL A 97 -4.27 2.47 -16.15
CA VAL A 97 -3.05 2.71 -16.93
C VAL A 97 -3.12 4.15 -17.44
N PRO A 98 -2.08 4.97 -17.23
CA PRO A 98 -2.07 6.32 -17.77
C PRO A 98 -2.23 6.32 -19.30
N PRO A 99 -2.93 7.31 -19.88
CA PRO A 99 -3.02 7.45 -21.33
C PRO A 99 -1.68 7.85 -21.95
N ASP A 100 -1.53 7.70 -23.27
CA ASP A 100 -0.28 7.94 -24.00
C ASP A 100 0.31 9.34 -23.76
N ARG A 101 -0.54 10.36 -23.65
CA ARG A 101 -0.16 11.74 -23.28
C ARG A 101 0.65 11.84 -21.99
N PHE A 102 0.53 10.89 -21.06
CA PHE A 102 1.34 10.85 -19.83
C PHE A 102 2.79 10.46 -20.14
N PHE A 103 2.99 9.44 -20.97
CA PHE A 103 4.31 8.93 -21.34
C PHE A 103 5.02 9.86 -22.33
N GLU A 104 4.26 10.56 -23.16
CA GLU A 104 4.76 11.51 -24.16
C GLU A 104 5.05 12.91 -23.59
N ASN A 105 4.72 13.16 -22.31
CA ASN A 105 4.93 14.50 -21.76
C ASN A 105 6.42 14.85 -21.64
N GLY A 106 6.75 16.14 -21.77
CA GLY A 106 8.15 16.61 -21.78
C GLY A 106 9.03 16.13 -20.61
N PRO A 107 8.53 16.11 -19.35
CA PRO A 107 9.28 15.57 -18.23
C PRO A 107 9.71 14.10 -18.39
N TRP A 108 8.88 13.24 -18.97
CA TRP A 108 9.14 11.80 -19.11
C TRP A 108 9.75 11.42 -20.45
N ALA A 109 9.28 12.00 -21.55
CA ALA A 109 9.66 11.63 -22.92
C ALA A 109 11.17 11.73 -23.20
N LYS A 110 11.87 12.65 -22.51
CA LYS A 110 13.32 12.86 -22.66
C LYS A 110 14.19 11.66 -22.24
N PHE A 111 13.64 10.70 -21.52
CA PHE A 111 14.35 9.55 -20.98
C PHE A 111 14.12 8.27 -21.81
N GLY A 112 13.40 8.37 -22.94
CA GLY A 112 13.14 7.25 -23.86
C GLY A 112 11.66 6.84 -23.91
N ASN A 113 11.39 5.73 -24.61
CA ASN A 113 10.04 5.17 -24.71
C ASN A 113 9.67 4.43 -23.41
N TRP A 114 9.23 5.20 -22.41
CA TRP A 114 8.81 4.67 -21.12
C TRP A 114 7.58 3.78 -21.19
N LYS A 115 6.68 4.02 -22.15
CA LYS A 115 5.47 3.21 -22.28
C LYS A 115 5.86 1.75 -22.53
N ASP A 116 6.73 1.52 -23.52
CA ASP A 116 7.21 0.18 -23.84
C ASP A 116 8.07 -0.41 -22.72
N ALA A 117 8.93 0.40 -22.10
CA ALA A 117 9.77 -0.05 -21.00
C ALA A 117 8.97 -0.47 -19.75
N LEU A 118 7.83 0.19 -19.47
CA LEU A 118 7.05 -0.04 -18.27
C LEU A 118 5.91 -1.03 -18.46
N MET A 119 5.35 -1.19 -19.66
CA MET A 119 4.15 -2.01 -19.88
C MET A 119 4.27 -3.44 -19.33
N PRO A 120 5.42 -4.16 -19.50
CA PRO A 120 5.58 -5.48 -18.89
C PRO A 120 5.46 -5.47 -17.35
N PHE A 121 5.81 -4.37 -16.70
CA PHE A 121 5.67 -4.21 -15.25
C PHE A 121 4.25 -3.81 -14.84
N TYR A 122 3.50 -3.10 -15.70
CA TYR A 122 2.06 -2.89 -15.52
C TYR A 122 1.31 -4.23 -15.53
N ASP A 123 1.63 -5.13 -16.46
CA ASP A 123 0.99 -6.45 -16.53
C ASP A 123 1.31 -7.30 -15.28
N LYS A 124 2.58 -7.29 -14.84
CA LYS A 124 2.97 -7.93 -13.58
C LYS A 124 2.23 -7.35 -12.37
N ALA A 125 2.14 -6.02 -12.29
CA ALA A 125 1.41 -5.36 -11.21
C ALA A 125 -0.09 -5.69 -11.26
N ARG A 126 -0.69 -5.75 -12.45
CA ARG A 126 -2.09 -6.13 -12.62
C ARG A 126 -2.37 -7.53 -12.11
N PHE A 127 -1.51 -8.49 -12.43
CA PHE A 127 -1.56 -9.86 -11.91
C PHE A 127 -1.42 -9.88 -10.39
N MET A 128 -0.35 -9.29 -9.84
CA MET A 128 -0.08 -9.31 -8.39
C MET A 128 -1.17 -8.61 -7.57
N LEU A 129 -1.75 -7.54 -8.10
CA LEU A 129 -2.84 -6.81 -7.45
C LEU A 129 -4.21 -7.46 -7.67
N GLY A 130 -4.30 -8.54 -8.45
CA GLY A 130 -5.57 -9.24 -8.69
C GLY A 130 -6.58 -8.37 -9.41
N THR A 131 -6.14 -7.67 -10.46
CA THR A 131 -6.96 -6.71 -11.20
C THR A 131 -8.09 -7.41 -11.95
N GLU A 132 -9.32 -7.01 -11.66
CA GLU A 132 -10.52 -7.46 -12.36
C GLU A 132 -11.41 -6.27 -12.73
N ARG A 133 -12.10 -6.34 -13.87
CA ARG A 133 -13.09 -5.33 -14.27
C ARG A 133 -14.30 -5.39 -13.33
N ASN A 134 -14.72 -4.25 -12.77
CA ASN A 134 -15.99 -4.18 -12.06
C ASN A 134 -17.16 -4.43 -13.05
N LYS A 135 -17.98 -5.43 -12.77
CA LYS A 135 -19.11 -5.83 -13.62
C LYS A 135 -20.45 -5.33 -13.09
N THR A 136 -20.48 -4.84 -11.85
CA THR A 136 -21.69 -4.32 -11.22
C THR A 136 -22.01 -2.96 -11.82
N TYR A 137 -23.28 -2.76 -12.13
CA TYR A 137 -23.82 -1.52 -12.66
C TYR A 137 -25.06 -1.16 -11.84
N ASP A 138 -24.96 -0.13 -11.01
CA ASP A 138 -25.99 0.25 -10.05
C ASP A 138 -26.54 1.66 -10.32
N GLN A 139 -27.33 2.19 -9.40
CA GLN A 139 -27.94 3.51 -9.47
C GLN A 139 -26.89 4.63 -9.59
N GLU A 140 -25.77 4.50 -8.88
CA GLU A 140 -24.67 5.46 -8.90
C GLU A 140 -24.03 5.51 -10.29
N ASP A 141 -23.83 4.36 -10.93
CA ASP A 141 -23.30 4.27 -12.29
C ASP A 141 -24.26 4.89 -13.32
N ARG A 142 -25.58 4.67 -13.15
CA ARG A 142 -26.61 5.32 -13.99
C ARG A 142 -26.56 6.84 -13.86
N LEU A 143 -26.55 7.36 -12.64
CA LEU A 143 -26.50 8.79 -12.39
C LEU A 143 -25.19 9.42 -12.93
N LEU A 144 -24.05 8.74 -12.76
CA LEU A 144 -22.79 9.20 -13.35
C LEU A 144 -22.84 9.23 -14.88
N LYS A 145 -23.49 8.25 -15.51
CA LYS A 145 -23.68 8.22 -16.96
C LYS A 145 -24.63 9.31 -17.45
N GLU A 146 -25.76 9.53 -16.79
CA GLU A 146 -26.71 10.61 -17.09
C GLU A 146 -26.01 11.99 -17.01
N VAL A 147 -25.21 12.21 -15.96
CA VAL A 147 -24.38 13.42 -15.87
C VAL A 147 -23.39 13.50 -17.04
N ALA A 148 -22.71 12.41 -17.39
CA ALA A 148 -21.80 12.42 -18.54
C ALA A 148 -22.55 12.76 -19.85
N GLU A 149 -23.78 12.27 -20.03
CA GLU A 149 -24.67 12.60 -21.16
C GLU A 149 -25.03 14.10 -21.18
N ASP A 150 -25.41 14.69 -20.04
CA ASP A 150 -25.72 16.13 -19.93
C ASP A 150 -24.53 17.02 -20.31
N PHE A 151 -23.31 16.58 -20.02
CA PHE A 151 -22.07 17.28 -20.40
C PHE A 151 -21.62 16.99 -21.84
N GLY A 152 -22.34 16.15 -22.60
CA GLY A 152 -21.95 15.72 -23.95
C GLY A 152 -20.68 14.87 -23.96
N LYS A 153 -20.50 14.04 -22.93
CA LYS A 153 -19.32 13.18 -22.67
C LYS A 153 -19.69 11.74 -22.35
N ALA A 154 -20.84 11.28 -22.81
CA ALA A 154 -21.35 9.92 -22.58
C ALA A 154 -20.34 8.83 -23.01
N GLU A 155 -19.56 9.09 -24.06
CA GLU A 155 -18.52 8.20 -24.58
C GLU A 155 -17.33 7.99 -23.64
N SER A 156 -17.15 8.89 -22.66
CA SER A 156 -16.11 8.79 -21.64
C SER A 156 -16.55 7.95 -20.43
N PHE A 157 -17.84 7.60 -20.33
CA PHE A 157 -18.34 6.75 -19.26
C PHE A 157 -17.89 5.31 -19.50
N GLU A 158 -17.16 4.78 -18.54
CA GLU A 158 -16.79 3.37 -18.52
C GLU A 158 -16.72 2.86 -17.08
N SER A 159 -16.85 1.54 -16.92
CA SER A 159 -16.54 0.89 -15.65
C SER A 159 -15.03 0.96 -15.37
N VAL A 160 -14.61 0.49 -14.20
CA VAL A 160 -13.22 0.57 -13.73
C VAL A 160 -12.64 -0.80 -13.44
N ASP A 161 -11.34 -0.93 -13.64
CA ASP A 161 -10.59 -2.09 -13.16
C ASP A 161 -10.27 -1.89 -11.68
N VAL A 162 -10.40 -2.96 -10.89
CA VAL A 162 -10.23 -2.93 -9.44
C VAL A 162 -9.46 -4.13 -8.87
N GLY A 163 -8.75 -3.91 -7.77
CA GLY A 163 -8.05 -4.97 -7.00
C GLY A 163 -8.92 -5.64 -5.94
N VAL A 164 -10.04 -6.23 -6.36
CA VAL A 164 -11.04 -6.88 -5.48
C VAL A 164 -11.44 -8.23 -6.06
N TYR A 165 -11.59 -9.24 -5.18
CA TYR A 165 -12.11 -10.53 -5.57
C TYR A 165 -13.64 -10.54 -5.54
N PHE A 166 -14.28 -10.82 -6.67
CA PHE A 166 -15.76 -10.89 -6.80
C PHE A 166 -16.34 -12.31 -6.78
N GLY A 167 -15.52 -13.35 -6.54
CA GLY A 167 -15.95 -14.75 -6.56
C GLY A 167 -16.76 -15.18 -5.32
N ASP A 168 -16.54 -16.42 -4.85
CA ASP A 168 -17.37 -17.04 -3.80
C ASP A 168 -17.36 -16.23 -2.49
N ARG A 169 -18.55 -15.85 -2.01
CA ARG A 169 -18.77 -15.08 -0.78
C ARG A 169 -18.83 -15.95 0.48
N HIS A 170 -18.85 -17.26 0.35
CA HIS A 170 -19.06 -18.21 1.44
C HIS A 170 -17.82 -19.04 1.75
N HIS A 171 -16.96 -19.30 0.75
CA HIS A 171 -15.73 -20.06 0.93
C HIS A 171 -14.52 -19.24 0.53
N GLU A 172 -13.51 -19.21 1.41
CA GLU A 172 -12.24 -18.59 1.09
C GLU A 172 -11.44 -19.50 0.15
N THR A 173 -10.78 -18.89 -0.85
CA THR A 173 -9.93 -19.58 -1.84
C THR A 173 -8.74 -18.68 -2.19
N ASP A 174 -7.65 -19.20 -2.76
CA ASP A 174 -6.65 -18.35 -3.42
C ASP A 174 -7.01 -18.16 -4.90
N PRO A 175 -7.57 -17.00 -5.30
CA PRO A 175 -8.00 -16.78 -6.67
C PRO A 175 -6.87 -16.32 -7.61
N TYR A 176 -5.69 -15.98 -7.08
CA TYR A 176 -4.67 -15.25 -7.85
C TYR A 176 -3.36 -16.02 -8.00
N PHE A 177 -2.97 -16.83 -7.02
CA PHE A 177 -1.61 -17.35 -6.92
C PHE A 177 -1.54 -18.89 -6.93
N ASN A 178 -2.58 -19.56 -7.42
CA ASN A 178 -2.63 -21.02 -7.58
C ASN A 178 -2.33 -21.80 -6.28
N GLY A 179 -2.79 -21.29 -5.14
CA GLY A 179 -2.62 -21.90 -3.82
C GLY A 179 -1.31 -21.55 -3.12
N LEU A 180 -0.46 -20.70 -3.74
CA LEU A 180 0.76 -20.20 -3.13
C LEU A 180 0.53 -18.92 -2.31
N GLY A 181 -0.60 -18.24 -2.52
CA GLY A 181 -0.93 -17.00 -1.83
C GLY A 181 -2.02 -17.19 -0.77
N PRO A 182 -2.29 -16.13 0.00
CA PRO A 182 -3.32 -16.18 1.03
C PRO A 182 -4.71 -16.11 0.41
N GLU A 183 -5.67 -16.75 1.07
CA GLU A 183 -7.05 -16.83 0.59
C GLU A 183 -7.80 -15.48 0.62
N ARG A 184 -8.82 -15.37 -0.23
CA ARG A 184 -9.77 -14.26 -0.34
C ARG A 184 -11.19 -14.80 -0.26
N GLN A 185 -12.06 -13.97 0.30
CA GLN A 185 -13.51 -14.15 0.26
C GLN A 185 -14.12 -13.12 -0.69
N GLY A 186 -15.15 -13.52 -1.43
CA GLY A 186 -15.84 -12.68 -2.40
C GLY A 186 -16.40 -11.39 -1.80
N CYS A 187 -16.27 -10.29 -2.55
CA CYS A 187 -16.77 -8.99 -2.16
C CYS A 187 -18.29 -9.00 -1.98
N VAL A 188 -18.74 -8.43 -0.86
CA VAL A 188 -20.16 -8.22 -0.54
C VAL A 188 -20.67 -6.83 -0.95
N GLU A 189 -19.87 -6.07 -1.71
CA GLU A 189 -20.26 -4.79 -2.32
C GLU A 189 -20.71 -3.72 -1.30
N CYS A 190 -20.14 -3.74 -0.11
CA CYS A 190 -20.55 -2.87 0.99
C CYS A 190 -20.03 -1.41 0.90
N ALA A 191 -19.37 -1.02 -0.20
CA ALA A 191 -18.72 0.28 -0.40
C ALA A 191 -17.71 0.70 0.71
N GLY A 192 -17.23 -0.25 1.53
CA GLY A 192 -16.35 0.01 2.68
C GLY A 192 -14.85 0.08 2.35
N CYS A 193 -14.46 0.23 1.08
CA CYS A 193 -13.07 0.05 0.64
C CYS A 193 -12.08 1.02 1.30
N MET A 194 -12.50 2.27 1.55
CA MET A 194 -11.64 3.31 2.13
C MET A 194 -11.53 3.28 3.66
N VAL A 195 -12.37 2.49 4.33
CA VAL A 195 -12.29 2.25 5.79
C VAL A 195 -11.61 0.92 6.12
N GLY A 196 -11.07 0.22 5.12
CA GLY A 196 -10.44 -1.09 5.27
C GLY A 196 -11.43 -2.24 5.04
N CYS A 197 -11.01 -3.25 4.27
CA CYS A 197 -11.89 -4.33 3.87
C CYS A 197 -12.06 -5.36 5.00
N ARG A 198 -13.26 -5.39 5.59
CA ARG A 198 -13.63 -6.34 6.66
C ARG A 198 -13.95 -7.76 6.17
N TYR A 199 -14.08 -7.95 4.86
CA TYR A 199 -14.61 -9.16 4.24
C TYR A 199 -13.55 -9.93 3.45
N ASN A 200 -12.26 -9.68 3.72
CA ASN A 200 -11.15 -10.35 3.02
C ASN A 200 -11.13 -10.25 1.48
N ALA A 201 -11.93 -9.37 0.87
CA ALA A 201 -12.10 -9.32 -0.59
C ALA A 201 -11.07 -8.45 -1.32
N LYS A 202 -10.60 -7.38 -0.66
CA LYS A 202 -9.67 -6.42 -1.25
C LYS A 202 -8.24 -6.98 -1.19
N ASN A 203 -7.56 -7.00 -2.33
CA ASN A 203 -6.24 -7.62 -2.48
C ASN A 203 -5.12 -6.64 -2.07
N THR A 204 -5.05 -6.34 -0.78
CA THR A 204 -4.09 -5.39 -0.20
C THR A 204 -2.66 -5.94 -0.15
N LEU A 205 -1.68 -5.05 0.03
CA LEU A 205 -0.26 -5.40 -0.12
C LEU A 205 0.25 -6.41 0.90
N ASP A 206 -0.33 -6.42 2.10
CA ASP A 206 -0.13 -7.43 3.15
C ASP A 206 -0.52 -8.85 2.70
N LYS A 207 -1.32 -8.95 1.63
CA LYS A 207 -1.84 -10.21 1.10
C LYS A 207 -1.29 -10.59 -0.28
N ASN A 208 -0.39 -9.78 -0.85
CA ASN A 208 0.31 -10.10 -2.09
C ASN A 208 1.83 -9.90 -1.94
N TYR A 209 2.39 -8.78 -2.39
CA TYR A 209 3.81 -8.50 -2.36
C TYR A 209 4.45 -8.66 -0.97
N LEU A 210 3.85 -8.13 0.10
CA LEU A 210 4.42 -8.29 1.45
C LEU A 210 4.25 -9.71 1.99
N TYR A 211 3.18 -10.40 1.60
CA TYR A 211 3.01 -11.82 1.93
C TYR A 211 4.18 -12.61 1.35
N PHE A 212 4.41 -12.52 0.04
CA PHE A 212 5.53 -13.23 -0.61
C PHE A 212 6.90 -12.74 -0.14
N ALA A 213 7.06 -11.45 0.17
CA ALA A 213 8.31 -10.98 0.78
C ALA A 213 8.62 -11.73 2.08
N GLN A 214 7.61 -11.92 2.95
CA GLN A 214 7.76 -12.67 4.20
C GLN A 214 7.97 -14.17 3.96
N GLU A 215 7.26 -14.79 3.00
CA GLU A 215 7.48 -16.19 2.59
C GLU A 215 8.92 -16.41 2.07
N TYR A 216 9.50 -15.41 1.40
CA TYR A 216 10.91 -15.41 0.97
C TYR A 216 11.89 -14.99 2.08
N GLY A 217 11.43 -14.80 3.32
CA GLY A 217 12.29 -14.56 4.48
C GLY A 217 12.55 -13.10 4.84
N ALA A 218 11.81 -12.14 4.27
CA ALA A 218 11.89 -10.74 4.71
C ALA A 218 11.31 -10.56 6.13
N ASP A 219 12.06 -9.86 6.98
CA ASP A 219 11.56 -9.40 8.28
C ASP A 219 10.69 -8.15 8.08
N VAL A 220 9.52 -8.08 8.72
CA VAL A 220 8.65 -6.89 8.67
C VAL A 220 8.29 -6.46 10.10
N ILE A 221 8.85 -5.32 10.52
CA ILE A 221 8.64 -4.75 11.85
C ILE A 221 7.62 -3.61 11.77
N ALA A 222 6.47 -3.83 12.40
CA ALA A 222 5.42 -2.83 12.56
C ALA A 222 5.65 -1.93 13.79
N GLU A 223 4.85 -0.87 13.90
CA GLU A 223 4.84 0.10 15.01
C GLU A 223 6.20 0.77 15.25
N ARG A 224 6.96 0.98 14.17
CA ARG A 224 8.29 1.59 14.18
C ARG A 224 8.42 2.70 13.15
N GLU A 225 8.65 3.90 13.65
CA GLU A 225 8.94 5.06 12.82
C GLU A 225 10.45 5.23 12.70
N VAL A 226 10.94 5.31 11.45
CA VAL A 226 12.29 5.77 11.15
C VAL A 226 12.34 7.29 11.33
N ASN A 227 13.38 7.81 11.97
CA ASN A 227 13.49 9.24 12.24
C ASN A 227 14.88 9.84 12.00
N LYS A 228 15.87 9.01 11.65
CA LYS A 228 17.20 9.45 11.26
C LYS A 228 17.89 8.33 10.49
N ILE A 229 18.58 8.69 9.41
CA ILE A 229 19.44 7.81 8.63
C ILE A 229 20.85 8.38 8.69
N GLU A 230 21.84 7.55 9.01
CA GLU A 230 23.26 7.91 8.92
C GLU A 230 23.97 6.92 8.01
N TYR A 231 24.92 7.39 7.22
CA TYR A 231 25.79 6.53 6.42
C TYR A 231 27.24 6.71 6.90
N LYS A 232 27.86 5.62 7.34
CA LYS A 232 29.26 5.61 7.79
C LYS A 232 29.86 4.22 7.63
N ASP A 233 31.16 4.15 7.37
CA ASP A 233 31.91 2.90 7.27
C ASP A 233 31.30 1.89 6.26
N GLY A 234 30.69 2.40 5.18
CA GLY A 234 30.07 1.57 4.15
C GLY A 234 28.65 1.06 4.48
N GLU A 235 28.09 1.42 5.64
CA GLU A 235 26.78 0.94 6.11
C GLU A 235 25.82 2.07 6.48
N TYR A 236 24.52 1.77 6.34
CA TYR A 236 23.42 2.60 6.82
C TYR A 236 23.07 2.24 8.26
N TYR A 237 22.96 3.25 9.11
CA TYR A 237 22.45 3.18 10.48
C TYR A 237 21.09 3.87 10.51
N VAL A 238 20.03 3.05 10.59
CA VAL A 238 18.65 3.52 10.55
C VAL A 238 18.11 3.56 11.97
N HIS A 239 17.84 4.77 12.46
CA HIS A 239 17.31 5.01 13.79
C HIS A 239 15.79 4.87 13.77
N THR A 240 15.27 4.09 14.70
CA THR A 240 13.84 3.85 14.85
C THR A 240 13.38 4.14 16.26
N LYS A 241 12.12 4.57 16.39
CA LYS A 241 11.40 4.71 17.66
C LYS A 241 10.03 4.03 17.53
N SER A 242 9.46 3.62 18.66
CA SER A 242 8.08 3.15 18.67
C SER A 242 7.14 4.30 18.29
N SER A 243 6.19 4.03 17.40
CA SER A 243 5.16 4.98 16.98
C SER A 243 3.92 4.96 17.86
N THR A 244 3.71 3.88 18.62
CA THR A 244 2.50 3.65 19.43
C THR A 244 2.74 3.68 20.94
N SER A 245 3.99 3.69 21.41
CA SER A 245 4.32 3.76 22.83
C SER A 245 4.62 5.19 23.29
N TRP A 246 3.83 5.68 24.26
CA TRP A 246 4.01 7.00 24.88
C TRP A 246 5.10 7.03 25.96
N LEU A 247 5.15 6.00 26.81
CA LEU A 247 5.98 5.98 28.03
C LEU A 247 7.45 5.62 27.78
N SER A 248 7.74 4.87 26.71
CA SER A 248 9.11 4.54 26.31
C SER A 248 9.19 4.54 24.79
N LYS A 249 9.95 5.49 24.22
CA LYS A 249 10.18 5.57 22.78
C LYS A 249 10.94 4.34 22.22
N LYS A 250 11.34 3.39 23.09
CA LYS A 250 12.01 2.11 22.79
C LYS A 250 13.01 2.21 21.64
N ARG A 251 13.90 3.21 21.65
CA ARG A 251 14.78 3.53 20.52
C ARG A 251 15.68 2.36 20.12
N LYS A 252 15.76 2.06 18.83
CA LYS A 252 16.63 1.02 18.26
C LYS A 252 17.36 1.57 17.04
N ILE A 253 18.57 1.07 16.81
CA ILE A 253 19.32 1.35 15.58
C ILE A 253 19.49 0.01 14.87
N VAL A 254 19.09 -0.06 13.61
CA VAL A 254 19.27 -1.22 12.75
C VAL A 254 20.25 -0.86 11.63
N ARG A 255 21.01 -1.85 11.17
CA ARG A 255 22.11 -1.65 10.22
C ARG A 255 21.84 -2.35 8.91
N ALA A 256 22.23 -1.75 7.79
CA ALA A 256 22.19 -2.41 6.49
C ALA A 256 23.27 -1.93 5.52
N LYS A 257 23.56 -2.75 4.51
CA LYS A 257 24.46 -2.40 3.40
C LYS A 257 23.77 -1.55 2.34
N GLY A 258 22.50 -1.85 2.05
CA GLY A 258 21.63 -1.13 1.13
C GLY A 258 20.41 -0.54 1.83
N LEU A 259 19.88 0.54 1.27
CA LEU A 259 18.70 1.22 1.79
C LEU A 259 17.76 1.60 0.66
N VAL A 260 16.46 1.33 0.86
CA VAL A 260 15.38 1.79 -0.02
C VAL A 260 14.45 2.68 0.81
N VAL A 261 14.36 3.96 0.45
CA VAL A 261 13.50 4.93 1.13
C VAL A 261 12.21 5.11 0.32
N ALA A 262 11.10 4.57 0.83
CA ALA A 262 9.81 4.64 0.16
C ALA A 262 8.64 4.77 1.16
N GLY A 263 8.78 5.70 2.11
CA GLY A 263 7.80 6.02 3.15
C GLY A 263 6.54 6.76 2.66
N GLY A 264 6.20 6.64 1.38
CA GLY A 264 5.28 7.53 0.65
C GLY A 264 5.92 8.89 0.34
N VAL A 265 5.24 9.74 -0.44
CA VAL A 265 5.79 11.05 -0.85
C VAL A 265 6.20 11.87 0.37
N LEU A 266 5.27 12.13 1.30
CA LEU A 266 5.55 12.94 2.49
C LEU A 266 6.57 12.29 3.41
N GLY A 267 6.40 10.99 3.71
CA GLY A 267 7.31 10.30 4.63
C GLY A 267 8.72 10.11 4.09
N THR A 268 8.90 10.11 2.76
CA THR A 268 10.23 10.08 2.12
C THR A 268 10.87 11.45 2.15
N MET A 269 10.11 12.53 1.92
CA MET A 269 10.63 13.90 1.94
C MET A 269 10.98 14.39 3.36
N ASP A 270 10.34 13.83 4.40
CA ASP A 270 10.61 14.15 5.80
C ASP A 270 11.93 13.53 6.34
N LEU A 271 12.49 12.52 5.64
CA LEU A 271 13.66 11.72 6.08
C LEU A 271 14.96 12.18 5.43
#